data_AF-A0A973F7P5-F1
#
_entry.id   AF-A0A973F7P5-F1
#
_cell.length_a   1.000
_cell.length_b   1.000
_cell.length_c   1.000
_cell.angle_alpha   90.00
_cell.angle_beta   90.00
_cell.angle_gamma   90.00
#
_symmetry.space_group_name_H-M   'P 1'
#
loop_
_entity.id
_entity.type
_entity.pdbx_description
1 polymer ?
#
loop_
_entity_poly.entity_id
_entity_poly.type
_entity_poly.pdbx_seq_one_letter_code
_entity_poly.pdbx_strand_id
1 'polypeptide(L)'
;SARKKLSATEKELSGLIFEQTGSTENFALIRSKGDQALFGKSTQAMKAEWNVPDKRPLADFAPTIILKAKDFATEITIFNARGHGMKSEGQISTEHVTNNKAVRKTLIERGIRPESLPPAEDVKKVERRLAADEKKSLKNPDGLKESTEE
;
A
#
# COMPACT_ATOMS: atom_id res chain seq x y z
N SER A 1 -2.31 -1.36 -10.49
CA SER A 1 -2.39 -0.16 -9.64
C SER A 1 -1.34 -0.22 -8.54
N ALA A 2 -0.96 0.92 -7.95
CA ALA A 2 -0.01 0.95 -6.83
C ALA A 2 -0.47 0.09 -5.64
N ARG A 3 -1.79 0.03 -5.39
CA ARG A 3 -2.38 -0.84 -4.36
C ARG A 3 -2.15 -2.32 -4.61
N LYS A 4 -2.30 -2.79 -5.86
CA LYS A 4 -2.04 -4.19 -6.23
C LYS A 4 -0.57 -4.54 -6.06
N LYS A 5 0.34 -3.64 -6.46
CA LYS A 5 1.79 -3.83 -6.28
C LYS A 5 2.15 -3.91 -4.78
N LEU A 6 1.70 -2.95 -3.98
CA LEU A 6 1.88 -3.00 -2.52
C LEU A 6 1.34 -4.31 -1.92
N SER A 7 0.17 -4.77 -2.35
CA SER A 7 -0.40 -6.04 -1.87
C SER A 7 0.51 -7.25 -2.16
N ALA A 8 1.14 -7.27 -3.34
CA ALA A 8 2.05 -8.35 -3.73
C ALA A 8 3.34 -8.30 -2.89
N THR A 9 3.91 -7.12 -2.70
CA THR A 9 5.13 -6.93 -1.90
C THR A 9 4.88 -7.19 -0.41
N GLU A 10 3.73 -6.77 0.15
CA GLU A 10 3.32 -7.11 1.52
C GLU A 10 3.14 -8.62 1.71
N LYS A 11 2.59 -9.32 0.69
CA LYS A 11 2.46 -10.78 0.72
C LYS A 11 3.82 -11.48 0.72
N GLU A 12 4.77 -10.97 -0.06
CA GLU A 12 6.14 -11.49 -0.08
C GLU A 12 6.84 -11.31 1.27
N LEU A 13 6.76 -10.11 1.87
CA LEU A 13 7.31 -9.88 3.21
C LEU A 13 6.64 -10.78 4.27
N SER A 14 5.31 -10.97 4.19
CA SER A 14 4.61 -11.88 5.08
C SER A 14 5.06 -13.33 4.92
N GLY A 15 5.34 -13.78 3.70
CA GLY A 15 5.91 -15.11 3.43
C GLY A 15 7.29 -15.27 4.04
N LEU A 16 8.15 -14.28 3.84
CA LEU A 16 9.49 -14.24 4.43
C LEU A 16 9.44 -14.31 5.97
N ILE A 17 8.57 -13.54 6.62
CA ILE A 17 8.41 -13.59 8.08
C ILE A 17 7.92 -14.97 8.52
N PHE A 18 6.94 -15.54 7.83
CA PHE A 18 6.40 -16.85 8.16
C PHE A 18 7.46 -17.94 8.06
N GLU A 19 8.28 -17.94 7.01
CA GLU A 19 9.39 -18.89 6.84
C GLU A 19 10.40 -18.81 7.99
N GLN A 20 10.65 -17.61 8.52
CA GLN A 20 11.62 -17.42 9.60
C GLN A 20 11.04 -17.68 11.00
N THR A 21 9.75 -17.38 11.22
CA THR A 21 9.16 -17.37 12.58
C THR A 21 8.04 -18.39 12.79
N GLY A 22 7.56 -19.05 11.74
CA GLY A 22 6.43 -19.99 11.80
C GLY A 22 5.08 -19.38 12.15
N SER A 23 4.95 -18.05 12.17
CA SER A 23 3.73 -17.34 12.61
C SER A 23 3.40 -16.15 11.71
N THR A 24 2.11 -16.01 11.39
CA THR A 24 1.56 -14.91 10.58
C THR A 24 1.10 -13.71 11.42
N GLU A 25 0.87 -13.88 12.72
CA GLU A 25 0.45 -12.78 13.62
C GLU A 25 1.51 -11.66 13.69
N ASN A 26 2.77 -12.04 13.52
CA ASN A 26 3.92 -11.13 13.47
C ASN A 26 3.80 -10.06 12.37
N PHE A 27 3.19 -10.40 11.23
CA PHE A 27 3.13 -9.47 10.10
C PHE A 27 2.21 -8.27 10.36
N ALA A 28 1.05 -8.50 10.98
CA ALA A 28 0.10 -7.41 11.28
C ALA A 28 0.72 -6.38 12.23
N LEU A 29 1.48 -6.85 13.22
CA LEU A 29 2.22 -6.00 14.15
C LEU A 29 3.34 -5.23 13.44
N ILE A 30 4.16 -5.89 12.62
CA ILE A 30 5.23 -5.24 11.85
C ILE A 30 4.65 -4.16 10.94
N ARG A 31 3.57 -4.47 10.21
CA ARG A 31 2.90 -3.50 9.32
C ARG A 31 2.38 -2.28 10.09
N SER A 32 1.79 -2.49 11.27
CA SER A 32 1.32 -1.39 12.14
C SER A 32 2.48 -0.52 12.65
N LYS A 33 3.61 -1.14 13.03
CA LYS A 33 4.85 -0.41 13.39
C LYS A 33 5.41 0.39 12.21
N GLY A 34 5.34 -0.16 10.99
CA GLY A 34 5.68 0.54 9.75
C GLY A 34 4.81 1.77 9.51
N ASP A 35 3.48 1.62 9.65
CA ASP A 35 2.53 2.74 9.57
C ASP A 35 2.86 3.81 10.63
N GLN A 36 3.09 3.42 11.89
CA GLN A 36 3.51 4.36 12.95
C GLN A 36 4.79 5.11 12.59
N ALA A 37 5.76 4.42 12.00
CA ALA A 37 7.02 5.03 11.56
C ALA A 37 6.85 5.98 10.37
N LEU A 38 5.95 5.66 9.43
CA LEU A 38 5.71 6.47 8.24
C LEU A 38 4.82 7.69 8.51
N PHE A 39 3.77 7.53 9.32
CA PHE A 39 2.77 8.58 9.59
C PHE A 39 2.98 9.31 10.91
N GLY A 40 3.77 8.76 11.84
CA GLY A 40 3.77 9.22 13.23
C GLY A 40 2.46 8.89 13.99
N LYS A 41 1.57 8.12 13.36
CA LYS A 41 0.25 7.72 13.84
C LYS A 41 0.06 6.23 13.59
N SER A 42 -0.65 5.54 14.48
CA SER A 42 -0.94 4.11 14.30
C SER A 42 -1.87 3.90 13.11
N THR A 43 -1.96 2.67 12.60
CA THR A 43 -2.93 2.35 11.54
C THR A 43 -4.35 2.76 11.94
N GLN A 44 -4.75 2.51 13.19
CA GLN A 44 -6.08 2.89 13.72
C GLN A 44 -6.26 4.41 13.77
N ALA A 45 -5.27 5.16 14.24
CA ALA A 45 -5.35 6.62 14.26
C ALA A 45 -5.45 7.21 12.85
N MET A 46 -4.72 6.66 11.88
CA MET A 46 -4.85 7.05 10.47
C MET A 46 -6.20 6.66 9.87
N LYS A 47 -6.78 5.51 10.26
CA LYS A 47 -8.14 5.15 9.84
C LYS A 47 -9.17 6.16 10.35
N ALA A 48 -9.05 6.61 11.60
CA ALA A 48 -9.92 7.64 12.15
C ALA A 48 -9.76 8.96 11.39
N GLU A 49 -8.53 9.40 11.12
CA GLU A 49 -8.23 10.62 10.35
C GLU A 49 -8.90 10.62 8.95
N TRP A 50 -8.85 9.48 8.26
CA TRP A 50 -9.38 9.34 6.90
C TRP A 50 -10.81 8.79 6.85
N ASN A 51 -11.48 8.62 8.00
CA ASN A 51 -12.82 8.01 8.10
C ASN A 51 -12.91 6.65 7.39
N VAL A 52 -11.87 5.83 7.50
CA VAL A 52 -11.80 4.50 6.90
C VAL A 52 -12.55 3.50 7.79
N PRO A 53 -13.51 2.73 7.25
CA PRO A 53 -14.21 1.71 8.03
C PRO A 53 -13.26 0.67 8.63
N ASP A 54 -13.52 0.25 9.87
CA ASP A 54 -12.61 -0.67 10.61
C ASP A 54 -12.29 -1.95 9.85
N LYS A 55 -13.28 -2.52 9.17
CA LYS A 55 -13.18 -3.75 8.38
C LYS A 55 -12.39 -3.58 7.06
N ARG A 56 -12.02 -2.35 6.70
CA ARG A 56 -11.30 -2.04 5.46
C ARG A 56 -9.82 -1.76 5.74
N PRO A 57 -8.90 -2.15 4.84
CA PRO A 57 -7.50 -1.74 4.92
C PRO A 57 -7.34 -0.23 4.72
N LEU A 58 -6.47 0.39 5.51
CA LEU A 58 -6.08 1.81 5.34
C LEU A 58 -5.56 2.09 3.92
N ALA A 59 -4.80 1.14 3.36
CA ALA A 59 -4.19 1.26 2.04
C ALA A 59 -5.22 1.39 0.90
N ASP A 60 -6.48 0.95 1.09
CA ASP A 60 -7.51 1.09 0.06
C ASP A 60 -7.91 2.56 -0.19
N PHE A 61 -7.56 3.45 0.74
CA PHE A 61 -7.87 4.89 0.72
C PHE A 61 -6.59 5.75 0.70
N ALA A 62 -5.41 5.12 0.61
CA ALA A 62 -4.14 5.85 0.64
C ALA A 62 -3.84 6.49 -0.73
N PRO A 63 -3.37 7.75 -0.76
CA PRO A 63 -2.87 8.37 -1.98
C PRO A 63 -1.74 7.56 -2.64
N THR A 64 -1.61 7.67 -3.97
CA THR A 64 -0.61 6.89 -4.73
C THR A 64 0.81 7.09 -4.23
N ILE A 65 1.17 8.31 -3.80
CA ILE A 65 2.50 8.58 -3.24
C ILE A 65 2.74 7.81 -1.92
N ILE A 66 1.73 7.68 -1.07
CA ILE A 66 1.80 6.90 0.16
C ILE A 66 1.90 5.41 -0.14
N LEU A 67 1.13 4.92 -1.10
CA LEU A 67 1.23 3.53 -1.55
C LEU A 67 2.64 3.21 -2.04
N LYS A 68 3.24 4.08 -2.85
CA LYS A 68 4.62 3.93 -3.33
C LYS A 68 5.66 4.03 -2.20
N ALA A 69 5.45 4.93 -1.24
CA ALA A 69 6.32 5.07 -0.08
C ALA A 69 6.35 3.78 0.77
N LYS A 70 5.17 3.23 1.06
CA LYS A 70 5.03 1.95 1.78
C LYS A 70 5.62 0.78 1.00
N ASP A 71 5.37 0.73 -0.31
CA ASP A 71 5.90 -0.30 -1.20
C ASP A 71 7.43 -0.28 -1.17
N PHE A 72 8.02 0.90 -1.35
CA PHE A 72 9.47 1.07 -1.33
C PHE A 72 10.10 0.68 0.01
N ALA A 73 9.52 1.10 1.15
CA ALA A 73 10.00 0.68 2.47
C ALA A 73 9.93 -0.84 2.66
N THR A 74 8.89 -1.48 2.11
CA THR A 74 8.69 -2.93 2.19
C THR A 74 9.69 -3.67 1.31
N GLU A 75 9.95 -3.21 0.08
CA GLU A 75 10.96 -3.76 -0.82
C GLU A 75 12.37 -3.71 -0.19
N ILE A 76 12.76 -2.58 0.41
CA ILE A 76 14.05 -2.47 1.12
C ILE A 76 14.11 -3.47 2.29
N THR A 77 13.01 -3.62 3.03
CA THR A 77 12.94 -4.57 4.15
C THR A 77 13.17 -6.00 3.67
N ILE A 78 12.51 -6.42 2.57
CA ILE A 78 12.68 -7.75 1.98
C ILE A 78 14.13 -7.94 1.52
N PHE A 79 14.68 -6.95 0.80
CA PHE A 79 16.04 -6.99 0.29
C PHE A 79 17.07 -7.16 1.41
N ASN A 80 17.00 -6.33 2.46
CA ASN A 80 17.92 -6.38 3.59
C ASN A 80 17.72 -7.63 4.45
N ALA A 81 16.48 -8.05 4.68
CA ALA A 81 16.21 -9.26 5.45
C ALA A 81 16.79 -10.51 4.79
N ARG A 82 16.70 -10.62 3.46
CA ARG A 82 17.35 -11.70 2.69
C ARG A 82 18.87 -11.56 2.69
N GLY A 83 19.39 -10.38 2.35
CA GLY A 83 20.83 -10.13 2.22
C GLY A 83 21.60 -10.34 3.53
N HIS A 84 21.00 -10.01 4.67
CA HIS A 84 21.61 -10.17 5.99
C HIS A 84 21.16 -11.43 6.73
N GLY A 85 20.35 -12.29 6.10
CA GLY A 85 19.86 -13.53 6.69
C GLY A 85 19.14 -13.32 8.02
N MET A 86 18.25 -12.33 8.11
CA MET A 86 17.49 -12.04 9.34
C MET A 86 16.55 -13.20 9.67
N LYS A 87 16.63 -13.74 10.90
CA LYS A 87 15.93 -14.97 11.31
C LYS A 87 14.85 -14.77 12.38
N SER A 88 14.61 -13.53 12.79
CA SER A 88 13.66 -13.24 13.87
C SER A 88 12.70 -12.12 13.49
N GLU A 89 11.49 -12.17 14.07
CA GLU A 89 10.51 -11.10 13.96
C GLU A 89 11.13 -9.76 14.36
N GLY A 90 11.82 -9.71 15.50
CA GLY A 90 12.38 -8.46 16.03
C GLY A 90 13.39 -7.79 15.10
N GLN A 91 14.23 -8.57 14.41
CA GLN A 91 15.16 -8.04 13.41
C GLN A 91 14.41 -7.43 12.22
N ILE A 92 13.45 -8.16 11.65
CA ILE A 92 12.65 -7.69 10.52
C ILE A 92 11.78 -6.48 10.91
N SER A 93 11.21 -6.49 12.12
CA SER A 93 10.46 -5.36 12.72
C SER A 93 11.30 -4.09 12.75
N THR A 94 12.53 -4.21 13.27
CA THR A 94 13.46 -3.08 13.44
C THR A 94 13.90 -2.52 12.10
N GLU A 95 14.20 -3.41 11.16
CA GLU A 95 14.51 -3.06 9.77
C GLU A 95 13.34 -2.32 9.11
N HIS A 96 12.14 -2.86 9.22
CA HIS A 96 10.94 -2.27 8.64
C HIS A 96 10.63 -0.88 9.20
N VAL A 97 10.77 -0.70 10.53
CA VAL A 97 10.60 0.61 11.18
C VAL A 97 11.66 1.60 10.70
N THR A 98 12.92 1.17 10.59
CA THR A 98 14.04 2.00 10.14
C THR A 98 13.82 2.49 8.71
N ASN A 99 13.41 1.59 7.82
CA ASN A 99 13.12 1.92 6.43
C ASN A 99 11.94 2.89 6.29
N ASN A 100 10.85 2.68 7.05
CA ASN A 100 9.72 3.61 7.03
C ASN A 100 10.08 4.99 7.60
N LYS A 101 10.94 5.07 8.62
CA LYS A 101 11.47 6.37 9.13
C LYS A 101 12.30 7.08 8.07
N ALA A 102 13.15 6.35 7.34
CA ALA A 102 13.96 6.92 6.27
C ALA A 102 13.07 7.46 5.13
N VAL A 103 12.07 6.70 4.70
CA VAL A 103 11.10 7.14 3.70
C VAL A 103 10.30 8.36 4.20
N ARG A 104 9.84 8.36 5.45
CA ARG A 104 9.17 9.52 6.07
C ARG A 104 10.06 10.76 6.04
N LYS A 105 11.33 10.64 6.41
CA LYS A 105 12.30 11.75 6.40
C LYS A 105 12.39 12.36 5.01
N THR A 106 12.55 11.55 3.97
CA THR A 106 12.60 12.02 2.58
C THR A 106 11.31 12.76 2.18
N LEU A 107 10.14 12.26 2.58
CA LEU A 107 8.87 12.95 2.29
C LEU A 107 8.79 14.31 2.99
N ILE A 108 9.16 14.38 4.27
CA ILE A 108 9.14 15.62 5.05
C ILE A 108 10.11 16.66 4.47
N GLU A 109 11.32 16.24 4.06
CA GLU A 109 12.31 17.12 3.42
C GLU A 109 11.80 17.74 2.12
N ARG A 110 10.82 17.10 1.45
CA ARG A 110 10.15 17.63 0.26
C ARG A 110 8.83 18.35 0.56
N GLY A 111 8.56 18.65 1.83
CA GLY A 111 7.34 19.33 2.26
C GLY A 111 6.09 18.44 2.26
N ILE A 112 6.25 17.12 2.15
CA ILE A 112 5.15 16.16 2.10
C ILE A 112 5.00 15.53 3.48
N ARG A 113 3.90 15.85 4.18
CA ARG A 113 3.57 15.26 5.49
C ARG A 113 2.57 14.11 5.30
N PRO A 114 2.99 12.83 5.43
CA PRO A 114 2.15 11.68 5.11
C PRO A 114 0.79 11.67 5.81
N GLU A 115 0.76 12.06 7.08
CA GLU A 115 -0.40 12.09 7.96
C GLU A 115 -1.37 13.24 7.69
N SER A 116 -0.95 14.23 6.90
CA SER A 116 -1.76 15.41 6.55
C SER A 116 -2.31 15.34 5.12
N LEU A 117 -1.96 14.30 4.36
CA LEU A 117 -2.50 14.12 3.02
C LEU A 117 -3.98 13.71 3.08
N PRO A 118 -4.83 14.24 2.19
CA PRO A 118 -6.22 13.80 2.10
C PRO A 118 -6.28 12.34 1.62
N PRO A 119 -7.30 11.57 2.03
CA PRO A 119 -7.49 10.22 1.51
C PRO A 119 -7.81 10.24 0.01
N ALA A 120 -7.40 9.22 -0.71
CA ALA A 120 -7.84 8.95 -2.07
C ALA A 120 -9.25 8.33 -2.09
N GLU A 121 -9.90 8.37 -3.25
CA GLU A 121 -11.13 7.60 -3.47
C GLU A 121 -10.86 6.09 -3.25
N ASP A 122 -11.82 5.40 -2.65
CA ASP A 122 -11.77 3.94 -2.43
C ASP A 122 -11.40 3.21 -3.73
N VAL A 123 -10.22 2.61 -3.75
CA VAL A 123 -9.70 1.87 -4.90
C VAL A 123 -10.67 0.80 -5.40
N LYS A 124 -11.43 0.13 -4.51
CA LYS A 124 -12.40 -0.91 -4.91
C LYS A 124 -13.60 -0.29 -5.61
N LYS A 125 -14.00 0.92 -5.22
CA LYS A 125 -15.07 1.65 -5.90
C LYS A 125 -14.62 2.06 -7.30
N VAL A 126 -13.39 2.56 -7.42
CA VAL A 126 -12.77 2.90 -8.71
C VAL A 126 -12.71 1.67 -9.62
N GLU A 127 -12.19 0.54 -9.12
CA GLU A 127 -12.10 -0.72 -9.89
C GLU A 127 -13.47 -1.22 -10.36
N ARG A 128 -14.51 -1.11 -9.52
CA ARG A 128 -15.89 -1.49 -9.91
C ARG A 128 -16.46 -0.60 -11.01
N ARG A 129 -16.22 0.73 -10.97
CA ARG A 129 -16.65 1.63 -12.05
C ARG A 129 -15.97 1.27 -13.36
N LEU A 130 -14.64 1.12 -13.34
CA LEU A 130 -13.88 0.75 -14.54
C LEU A 130 -14.38 -0.56 -15.15
N ALA A 131 -14.63 -1.60 -14.34
CA ALA A 131 -15.17 -2.87 -14.82
C ALA A 131 -16.60 -2.74 -15.39
N ALA A 132 -17.43 -1.86 -14.82
CA ALA A 132 -18.77 -1.59 -15.34
C ALA A 132 -18.71 -0.84 -16.68
N ASP A 133 -17.79 0.12 -16.82
CA ASP A 133 -17.59 0.90 -18.03
C ASP A 133 -17.01 0.04 -19.16
N GLU A 134 -16.05 -0.85 -18.87
CA GLU A 134 -15.57 -1.88 -19.81
C GLU A 134 -16.72 -2.76 -20.30
N LYS A 135 -17.56 -3.26 -19.37
CA LYS A 135 -18.72 -4.09 -19.72
C LYS A 135 -19.76 -3.33 -20.56
N LYS A 136 -19.93 -2.03 -20.35
CA LYS A 136 -20.82 -1.18 -21.17
C LYS A 136 -20.21 -0.95 -22.55
N SER A 137 -18.92 -0.62 -22.63
CA SER A 137 -18.20 -0.43 -23.89
C SER A 137 -18.21 -1.68 -24.78
N LEU A 138 -18.19 -2.87 -24.18
CA LEU A 138 -18.32 -4.13 -24.91
C LEU A 138 -19.75 -4.45 -25.38
N LYS A 139 -20.77 -3.83 -24.76
CA LYS A 139 -22.19 -4.07 -25.07
C LYS A 139 -22.79 -3.05 -26.02
N ASN A 140 -22.26 -1.83 -26.02
CA ASN A 140 -22.57 -0.78 -27.00
C ASN A 140 -21.25 -0.35 -27.66
N PRO A 141 -20.81 -1.04 -28.72
CA PRO A 141 -19.89 -0.41 -29.67
C PRO A 141 -20.72 0.65 -30.40
N ASP A 142 -20.86 1.85 -29.82
CA ASP A 142 -21.52 2.95 -30.53
C ASP A 142 -20.79 3.11 -31.87
N GLY A 143 -21.59 2.98 -32.93
CA GLY A 143 -21.14 2.76 -34.28
C GLY A 143 -20.07 3.77 -34.69
N LEU A 144 -18.97 3.23 -35.20
CA LEU A 144 -18.23 3.90 -36.27
C LEU A 144 -19.26 4.12 -37.39
N LYS A 145 -19.96 5.25 -37.35
CA LYS A 145 -20.62 5.78 -38.54
C LYS A 145 -19.48 6.00 -39.52
N GLU A 146 -19.33 5.07 -40.46
CA GLU A 146 -18.66 5.36 -41.72
C GLU A 146 -19.25 6.67 -42.22
N SER A 147 -18.44 7.72 -42.15
CA SER A 147 -18.69 8.94 -42.89
C SER A 147 -18.80 8.51 -44.34
N THR A 148 -20.01 8.59 -44.86
CA THR A 148 -20.34 8.38 -46.27
C THR A 148 -19.54 9.41 -47.06
N GLU A 149 -18.53 8.96 -47.80
CA GLU A 149 -17.90 9.78 -48.84
C GLU A 149 -18.67 9.53 -50.15
N GLU A 150 -18.97 10.64 -50.83
CA GLU A 150 -19.82 10.80 -52.02
C GLU A 150 -19.35 10.04 -53.27
#